data_AF-A0A8S2RWU7-F1
#
_entry.id   AF-A0A8S2RWU7-F1
#
_cell.length_a   1.000
_cell.length_b   1.000
_cell.length_c   1.000
_cell.angle_alpha   90.00
_cell.angle_beta   90.00
_cell.angle_gamma   90.00
#
_symmetry.space_group_name_H-M   'P 1'
#
loop_
_entity.id
_entity.type
_entity.pdbx_description
1 polymer ?
#
loop_
_entity_poly.entity_id
_entity_poly.type
_entity_poly.pdbx_seq_one_letter_code
_entity_poly.pdbx_strand_id
1 'polypeptide(L)'
;SFAGNSIYVLLGSGNESFANVITFTTGKSSRPSGISISDINNDHLPDIIVTHLGIDSIGIFLVYGNGSFAEQLIFSTGPSSSPQFPIAGDFNKDGQLDLAIANYGTTNVGILYGYNNGTFGNLYTYVTSIGSHPTNVQVGDFNNDQQLDIIVVDEVSNNVGIFFGYNDGTFTSISLISLSKGSVTYSVAVVDFNNDYCLDFTIAVYGDNTIGVFLANGSMPFGGQTLLFVDKGSHRSSVAISHFSNDNYFAIAITNSDMNNIGRFLGGRNRIFSNITTFSTGNNSHPLSLAVSDFNNDSLTDIVVTNYNTNNIIILIRYGNGSFSMLKSYSTGDNSQPKSIVTGDFN
;
A
#
# COMPACT_ATOMS: atom_id res chain seq x y z
N SER A 1 -17.88 -14.75 13.23
CA SER A 1 -17.12 -14.57 11.98
C SER A 1 -15.72 -15.07 12.21
N PHE A 2 -15.25 -16.05 11.44
CA PHE A 2 -13.81 -16.36 11.43
C PHE A 2 -13.14 -15.20 10.71
N ALA A 3 -12.42 -14.36 11.44
CA ALA A 3 -11.52 -13.43 10.78
C ALA A 3 -10.37 -14.24 10.20
N GLY A 4 -10.01 -13.98 8.93
CA GLY A 4 -8.93 -14.67 8.24
C GLY A 4 -7.63 -14.67 9.07
N ASN A 5 -6.81 -15.69 8.88
CA ASN A 5 -5.53 -15.87 9.57
C ASN A 5 -4.47 -16.45 8.64
N SER A 6 -4.53 -16.02 7.38
CA SER A 6 -3.74 -16.60 6.30
C SER A 6 -3.19 -15.55 5.35
N ILE A 7 -2.06 -15.88 4.75
CA ILE A 7 -1.48 -15.23 3.56
C ILE A 7 -1.60 -16.21 2.40
N TYR A 8 -1.90 -15.69 1.21
CA TYR A 8 -2.01 -16.47 -0.01
C TYR A 8 -0.90 -16.00 -0.97
N VAL A 9 -0.05 -16.93 -1.38
CA VAL A 9 1.05 -16.69 -2.32
C VAL A 9 0.69 -17.35 -3.64
N LEU A 10 0.64 -16.55 -4.70
CA LEU A 10 0.37 -17.01 -6.06
C LEU A 10 1.64 -16.81 -6.89
N LEU A 11 2.34 -17.91 -7.14
CA LEU A 11 3.59 -17.89 -7.90
C LEU A 11 3.29 -17.90 -9.41
N GLY A 12 3.83 -16.94 -10.15
CA GLY A 12 3.69 -16.87 -11.60
C GLY A 12 4.43 -18.02 -12.28
N SER A 13 3.80 -18.70 -13.24
CA SER A 13 4.44 -19.77 -14.03
C SER A 13 5.00 -19.30 -15.37
N GLY A 14 5.09 -17.98 -15.59
CA GLY A 14 5.67 -17.38 -16.79
C GLY A 14 4.87 -17.58 -18.08
N ASN A 15 3.62 -18.03 -17.99
CA ASN A 15 2.72 -18.33 -19.11
C ASN A 15 1.30 -17.78 -18.87
N GLU A 16 1.21 -16.55 -18.35
CA GLU A 16 -0.05 -15.87 -18.06
C GLU A 16 -0.92 -16.59 -17.02
N SER A 17 -0.32 -17.50 -16.24
CA SER A 17 -1.02 -18.21 -15.18
C SER A 17 -0.22 -18.23 -13.89
N PHE A 18 -0.96 -18.30 -12.78
CA PHE A 18 -0.38 -18.61 -11.48
C PHE A 18 -0.46 -20.11 -11.24
N ALA A 19 0.58 -20.65 -10.60
CA ALA A 19 0.60 -21.98 -10.04
C ALA A 19 -0.47 -22.12 -8.92
N ASN A 20 -0.51 -23.27 -8.26
CA ASN A 20 -1.41 -23.48 -7.13
C ASN A 20 -1.17 -22.42 -6.04
N VAL A 21 -2.27 -21.90 -5.47
CA VAL A 21 -2.23 -20.97 -4.33
C VAL A 21 -1.58 -21.67 -3.15
N ILE A 22 -0.50 -21.11 -2.63
CA ILE A 22 0.14 -21.57 -1.40
C ILE A 22 -0.42 -20.75 -0.25
N THR A 23 -0.92 -21.43 0.78
CA THR A 23 -1.54 -20.77 1.95
C THR A 23 -0.66 -20.94 3.17
N PHE A 24 -0.29 -19.83 3.80
CA PHE A 24 0.45 -19.79 5.06
C PHE A 24 -0.44 -19.27 6.17
N THR A 25 -0.36 -19.85 7.36
CA THR A 25 -1.07 -19.32 8.52
C THR A 25 -0.23 -18.26 9.22
N THR A 26 -0.87 -17.16 9.63
CA THR A 26 -0.27 -16.09 10.44
C THR A 26 -0.55 -16.28 11.94
N GLY A 27 -0.99 -17.47 12.34
CA GLY A 27 -1.32 -17.79 13.72
C GLY A 27 -2.80 -17.57 14.07
N LYS A 28 -3.25 -18.17 15.18
CA LYS A 28 -4.64 -18.08 15.61
C LYS A 28 -4.97 -16.64 16.05
N SER A 29 -6.12 -16.13 15.59
CA SER A 29 -6.62 -14.78 15.92
C SER A 29 -5.75 -13.62 15.41
N SER A 30 -4.80 -13.87 14.50
CA SER A 30 -3.89 -12.83 13.98
C SER A 30 -4.59 -11.70 13.24
N ARG A 31 -5.64 -12.01 12.48
CA ARG A 31 -6.43 -11.04 11.69
C ARG A 31 -5.52 -10.15 10.81
N PRO A 32 -4.80 -10.70 9.82
CA PRO A 32 -3.89 -9.91 9.01
C PRO A 32 -4.63 -8.79 8.29
N SER A 33 -4.03 -7.60 8.23
CA SER A 33 -4.63 -6.37 7.71
C SER A 33 -3.86 -5.80 6.51
N GLY A 34 -2.56 -5.57 6.67
CA GLY A 34 -1.66 -5.02 5.64
C GLY A 34 -0.47 -5.93 5.39
N ILE A 35 0.11 -5.77 4.21
CA ILE A 35 1.26 -6.55 3.74
C ILE A 35 2.21 -5.62 2.97
N SER A 36 3.52 -5.85 3.13
CA SER A 36 4.56 -5.30 2.28
C SER A 36 5.66 -6.34 2.07
N ILE A 37 6.53 -6.07 1.10
CA ILE A 37 7.67 -6.93 0.79
C ILE A 37 8.95 -6.11 0.70
N SER A 38 10.05 -6.66 1.21
CA SER A 38 11.39 -6.06 1.18
C SER A 38 12.42 -7.12 1.57
N ASP A 39 13.66 -6.98 1.11
CA ASP A 39 14.78 -7.86 1.47
C ASP A 39 15.30 -7.49 2.88
N ILE A 40 14.67 -8.03 3.93
CA ILE A 40 14.88 -7.62 5.34
C ILE A 40 16.13 -8.27 5.95
N ASN A 41 16.62 -9.34 5.34
CA ASN A 41 17.82 -10.07 5.77
C ASN A 41 19.01 -9.90 4.79
N ASN A 42 18.86 -9.08 3.75
CA ASN A 42 19.86 -8.80 2.73
C ASN A 42 20.39 -10.08 2.05
N ASP A 43 19.49 -10.99 1.72
CA ASP A 43 19.77 -12.20 0.94
C ASP A 43 19.39 -12.07 -0.55
N HIS A 44 18.95 -10.87 -0.95
CA HIS A 44 18.49 -10.51 -2.29
C HIS A 44 17.15 -11.13 -2.71
N LEU A 45 16.41 -11.70 -1.77
CA LEU A 45 15.03 -12.15 -1.97
C LEU A 45 14.09 -11.27 -1.16
N PRO A 46 12.96 -10.78 -1.73
CA PRO A 46 12.02 -10.00 -0.96
C PRO A 46 11.29 -10.89 0.05
N ASP A 47 11.41 -10.55 1.33
CA ASP A 47 10.68 -11.15 2.44
C ASP A 47 9.27 -10.57 2.56
N ILE A 48 8.38 -11.26 3.27
CA ILE A 48 7.00 -10.81 3.48
C ILE A 48 6.83 -10.27 4.90
N ILE A 49 6.30 -9.05 5.03
CA ILE A 49 5.97 -8.41 6.31
C ILE A 49 4.45 -8.23 6.37
N VAL A 50 3.81 -8.70 7.45
CA VAL A 50 2.36 -8.67 7.64
C VAL A 50 2.00 -8.07 8.99
N THR A 51 1.04 -7.15 9.01
CA THR A 51 0.46 -6.65 10.27
C THR A 51 -0.62 -7.58 10.78
N HIS A 52 -0.60 -7.87 12.08
CA HIS A 52 -1.58 -8.71 12.77
C HIS A 52 -2.43 -7.85 13.71
N LEU A 53 -3.55 -7.34 13.18
CA LEU A 53 -4.48 -6.51 13.93
C LEU A 53 -4.98 -7.18 15.22
N GLY A 54 -5.22 -8.49 15.19
CA GLY A 54 -5.86 -9.20 16.29
C GLY A 54 -4.97 -9.55 17.48
N ILE A 55 -3.65 -9.41 17.33
CA ILE A 55 -2.66 -9.75 18.37
C ILE A 55 -1.57 -8.68 18.52
N ASP A 56 -1.80 -7.46 18.02
CA ASP A 56 -0.93 -6.30 18.23
C ASP A 56 0.55 -6.56 17.89
N SER A 57 0.79 -7.13 16.71
CA SER A 57 2.14 -7.46 16.22
C SER A 57 2.27 -7.31 14.71
N ILE A 58 3.51 -7.34 14.24
CA ILE A 58 3.85 -7.72 12.88
C ILE A 58 4.40 -9.15 12.85
N GLY A 59 4.26 -9.79 11.70
CA GLY A 59 4.87 -11.07 11.39
C GLY A 59 5.74 -10.97 10.15
N ILE A 60 6.89 -11.66 10.15
CA ILE A 60 7.84 -11.65 9.05
C ILE A 60 8.09 -13.09 8.61
N PHE A 61 8.00 -13.31 7.30
CA PHE A 61 8.28 -14.58 6.64
C PHE A 61 9.48 -14.41 5.74
N LEU A 62 10.62 -14.98 6.16
CA LEU A 62 11.84 -14.97 5.35
C LEU A 62 11.70 -15.94 4.17
N VAL A 63 12.10 -15.51 2.97
CA VAL A 63 11.88 -16.27 1.73
C VAL A 63 13.13 -17.07 1.34
N TYR A 64 12.96 -18.34 0.96
CA TYR A 64 14.08 -19.19 0.53
C TYR A 64 14.27 -19.30 -0.99
N GLY A 65 13.50 -18.57 -1.80
CA GLY A 65 13.64 -18.53 -3.27
C GLY A 65 13.12 -19.76 -4.02
N ASN A 66 12.44 -20.68 -3.32
CA ASN A 66 11.90 -21.92 -3.89
C ASN A 66 10.39 -22.08 -3.59
N GLY A 67 9.71 -20.99 -3.25
CA GLY A 67 8.31 -20.97 -2.83
C GLY A 67 8.06 -21.43 -1.39
N SER A 68 9.12 -21.66 -0.60
CA SER A 68 9.04 -21.92 0.84
C SER A 68 9.56 -20.75 1.67
N PHE A 69 9.14 -20.73 2.93
CA PHE A 69 9.39 -19.65 3.87
C PHE A 69 9.90 -20.22 5.19
N ALA A 70 10.71 -19.43 5.90
CA ALA A 70 11.08 -19.72 7.28
C ALA A 70 9.84 -19.71 8.21
N GLU A 71 10.02 -20.22 9.43
CA GLU A 71 9.04 -19.99 10.48
C GLU A 71 8.85 -18.49 10.72
N GLN A 72 7.61 -18.09 10.95
CA GLN A 72 7.25 -16.70 11.12
C GLN A 72 7.90 -16.10 12.36
N LEU A 73 8.63 -14.99 12.18
CA LEU A 73 9.09 -14.14 13.27
C LEU A 73 7.98 -13.17 13.67
N ILE A 74 7.74 -12.96 14.96
CA ILE A 74 6.65 -12.11 15.47
C ILE A 74 7.24 -11.02 16.37
N PHE A 75 6.91 -9.75 16.07
CA PHE A 75 7.34 -8.59 16.83
C PHE A 75 6.13 -7.78 17.31
N SER A 76 6.08 -7.47 18.60
CA SER A 76 4.96 -6.67 19.14
C SER A 76 5.02 -5.23 18.65
N THR A 77 3.86 -4.67 18.31
CA THR A 77 3.68 -3.25 17.98
C THR A 77 3.11 -2.46 19.17
N GLY A 78 3.16 -3.05 20.37
CA GLY A 78 2.66 -2.47 21.61
C GLY A 78 1.19 -2.82 21.89
N PRO A 79 0.75 -2.86 23.17
CA PRO A 79 -0.61 -3.25 23.52
C PRO A 79 -1.68 -2.36 22.88
N SER A 80 -2.74 -2.97 22.36
CA SER A 80 -3.87 -2.30 21.72
C SER A 80 -3.51 -1.49 20.47
N SER A 81 -2.35 -1.75 19.85
CA SER A 81 -1.87 -1.01 18.68
C SER A 81 -2.70 -1.25 17.43
N SER A 82 -3.31 -2.43 17.27
CA SER A 82 -4.12 -2.79 16.10
C SER A 82 -3.45 -2.38 14.77
N PRO A 83 -2.23 -2.86 14.49
CA PRO A 83 -1.42 -2.35 13.38
C PRO A 83 -2.11 -2.58 12.03
N GLN A 84 -2.05 -1.59 11.13
CA GLN A 84 -2.73 -1.62 9.84
C GLN A 84 -1.79 -1.85 8.68
N PHE A 85 -0.67 -1.12 8.59
CA PHE A 85 0.22 -1.20 7.44
C PHE A 85 1.69 -1.13 7.86
N PRO A 86 2.54 -2.08 7.39
CA PRO A 86 3.98 -2.02 7.57
C PRO A 86 4.69 -1.54 6.29
N ILE A 87 5.78 -0.79 6.43
CA ILE A 87 6.66 -0.44 5.31
C ILE A 87 8.13 -0.40 5.76
N ALA A 88 9.05 -0.82 4.90
CA ALA A 88 10.47 -0.85 5.19
C ALA A 88 11.21 0.39 4.65
N GLY A 89 12.30 0.76 5.33
CA GLY A 89 13.21 1.83 4.91
C GLY A 89 14.42 1.90 5.84
N ASP A 90 15.57 2.37 5.34
CA ASP A 90 16.75 2.62 6.16
C ASP A 90 16.64 4.02 6.79
N PHE A 91 15.95 4.13 7.93
CA PHE A 91 15.62 5.42 8.54
C PHE A 91 16.81 6.02 9.27
N ASN A 92 17.72 5.19 9.78
CA ASN A 92 18.89 5.62 10.55
C ASN A 92 20.21 5.64 9.73
N LYS A 93 20.14 5.30 8.43
CA LYS A 93 21.28 5.27 7.48
C LYS A 93 22.40 4.32 7.88
N ASP A 94 22.07 3.22 8.55
CA ASP A 94 23.04 2.21 8.93
C ASP A 94 23.21 1.11 7.86
N GLY A 95 22.47 1.20 6.75
CA GLY A 95 22.50 0.24 5.65
C GLY A 95 21.63 -0.98 5.89
N GLN A 96 20.80 -0.99 6.93
CA GLN A 96 19.87 -2.07 7.28
C GLN A 96 18.44 -1.57 7.13
N LEU A 97 17.54 -2.43 6.69
CA LEU A 97 16.13 -2.05 6.60
C LEU A 97 15.47 -2.06 7.98
N ASP A 98 14.91 -0.92 8.34
CA ASP A 98 14.01 -0.73 9.47
C ASP A 98 12.55 -0.87 9.03
N LEU A 99 11.61 -0.84 9.99
CA LEU A 99 10.18 -0.87 9.71
C LEU A 99 9.43 0.29 10.35
N ALA A 100 8.56 0.93 9.57
CA ALA A 100 7.53 1.84 10.04
C ALA A 100 6.15 1.16 10.00
N ILE A 101 5.36 1.32 11.06
CA ILE A 101 4.07 0.65 11.22
C ILE A 101 2.98 1.66 11.61
N ALA A 102 1.92 1.75 10.81
CA ALA A 102 0.72 2.50 11.17
C ALA A 102 -0.07 1.77 12.28
N ASN A 103 -0.08 2.31 13.51
CA ASN A 103 -0.78 1.73 14.65
C ASN A 103 -2.12 2.43 14.89
N TYR A 104 -3.18 1.88 14.31
CA TYR A 104 -4.53 2.43 14.35
C TYR A 104 -5.04 2.67 15.78
N GLY A 105 -4.86 1.69 16.67
CA GLY A 105 -5.47 1.71 18.00
C GLY A 105 -4.74 2.59 19.00
N THR A 106 -3.44 2.83 18.81
CA THR A 106 -2.60 3.67 19.70
C THR A 106 -2.23 5.02 19.09
N THR A 107 -2.83 5.38 17.95
CA THR A 107 -2.75 6.72 17.34
C THR A 107 -1.31 7.19 17.09
N ASN A 108 -0.47 6.30 16.57
CA ASN A 108 0.95 6.57 16.30
C ASN A 108 1.48 5.78 15.09
N VAL A 109 2.68 6.16 14.65
CA VAL A 109 3.55 5.33 13.83
C VAL A 109 4.62 4.70 14.74
N GLY A 110 4.73 3.38 14.71
CA GLY A 110 5.79 2.63 15.37
C GLY A 110 7.00 2.45 14.46
N ILE A 111 8.22 2.59 15.00
CA ILE A 111 9.48 2.33 14.31
C ILE A 111 10.22 1.19 14.99
N LEU A 112 10.64 0.19 14.22
CA LEU A 112 11.48 -0.92 14.63
C LEU A 112 12.77 -0.89 13.84
N TYR A 113 13.91 -0.64 14.50
CA TYR A 113 15.21 -0.63 13.82
C TYR A 113 15.73 -2.04 13.56
N GLY A 114 16.22 -2.29 12.35
CA GLY A 114 16.62 -3.61 11.87
C GLY A 114 18.04 -4.03 12.26
N TYR A 115 18.27 -5.34 12.29
CA TYR A 115 19.59 -5.96 12.43
C TYR A 115 20.03 -6.76 11.19
N ASN A 116 19.39 -6.50 10.04
CA ASN A 116 19.70 -7.10 8.73
C ASN A 116 19.73 -8.63 8.70
N ASN A 117 18.90 -9.27 9.53
CA ASN A 117 18.82 -10.73 9.64
C ASN A 117 17.37 -11.19 9.90
N GLY A 118 16.38 -10.35 9.59
CA GLY A 118 14.98 -10.59 9.96
C GLY A 118 14.59 -10.15 11.38
N THR A 119 15.54 -9.70 12.22
CA THR A 119 15.27 -9.29 13.60
C THR A 119 15.39 -7.79 13.82
N PHE A 120 14.70 -7.30 14.86
CA PHE A 120 14.52 -5.88 15.13
C PHE A 120 14.75 -5.56 16.60
N GLY A 121 15.16 -4.32 16.85
CA GLY A 121 15.36 -3.77 18.19
C GLY A 121 14.06 -3.35 18.88
N ASN A 122 14.17 -2.35 19.75
CA ASN A 122 13.03 -1.81 20.49
C ASN A 122 12.05 -1.05 19.58
N LEU A 123 10.78 -1.04 19.96
CA LEU A 123 9.74 -0.21 19.34
C LEU A 123 9.84 1.23 19.84
N TYR A 124 9.96 2.17 18.90
CA TYR A 124 9.82 3.61 19.12
C TYR A 124 8.47 4.07 18.55
N THR A 125 7.84 5.10 19.12
CA THR A 125 6.50 5.53 18.67
C THR A 125 6.41 7.04 18.48
N TYR A 126 5.81 7.47 17.38
CA TYR A 126 5.60 8.86 17.00
C TYR A 126 4.11 9.15 16.87
N VAL A 127 3.58 10.01 17.75
CA VAL A 127 2.12 10.27 17.84
C VAL A 127 1.63 11.06 16.62
N THR A 128 0.55 10.58 16.00
CA THR A 128 -0.03 11.21 14.80
C THR A 128 -1.01 12.34 15.13
N SER A 129 -1.89 12.15 16.12
CA SER A 129 -2.62 13.20 16.86
C SER A 129 -3.61 12.54 17.82
N ILE A 130 -4.22 13.32 18.71
CA ILE A 130 -5.22 12.79 19.65
C ILE A 130 -6.47 12.37 18.87
N GLY A 131 -6.83 11.09 18.97
CA GLY A 131 -8.03 10.53 18.33
C GLY A 131 -7.90 10.22 16.84
N SER A 132 -6.69 10.32 16.28
CA SER A 132 -6.38 9.86 14.92
C SER A 132 -6.30 8.33 14.88
N HIS A 133 -6.69 7.73 13.76
CA HIS A 133 -6.58 6.32 13.48
C HIS A 133 -5.76 6.07 12.21
N PRO A 134 -4.41 5.98 12.31
CA PRO A 134 -3.56 5.84 11.13
C PRO A 134 -3.82 4.51 10.43
N THR A 135 -4.01 4.57 9.11
CA THR A 135 -4.41 3.41 8.28
C THR A 135 -3.31 2.96 7.33
N ASN A 136 -2.47 3.90 6.86
CA ASN A 136 -1.40 3.62 5.91
C ASN A 136 -0.22 4.59 6.11
N VAL A 137 0.97 4.12 5.76
CA VAL A 137 2.21 4.89 5.79
C VAL A 137 2.99 4.67 4.49
N GLN A 138 3.68 5.71 4.02
CA GLN A 138 4.61 5.67 2.89
C GLN A 138 5.91 6.37 3.27
N VAL A 139 7.01 5.94 2.66
CA VAL A 139 8.36 6.43 2.95
C VAL A 139 8.96 7.08 1.72
N GLY A 140 9.76 8.11 1.91
CA GLY A 140 10.46 8.81 0.85
C GLY A 140 11.09 10.10 1.36
N ASP A 141 11.97 10.71 0.58
CA ASP A 141 12.50 12.05 0.87
C ASP A 141 11.49 13.09 0.34
N PHE A 142 10.66 13.65 1.22
CA PHE A 142 9.57 14.56 0.85
C PHE A 142 9.97 16.04 0.94
N ASN A 143 11.15 16.34 1.50
CA ASN A 143 11.67 17.69 1.63
C ASN A 143 13.01 17.93 0.89
N ASN A 144 13.51 16.91 0.19
CA ASN A 144 14.77 16.87 -0.55
C ASN A 144 16.02 17.08 0.33
N ASP A 145 16.02 16.58 1.56
CA ASP A 145 17.15 16.66 2.49
C ASP A 145 17.99 15.36 2.55
N GLN A 146 17.65 14.39 1.71
CA GLN A 146 18.27 13.06 1.59
C GLN A 146 18.04 12.16 2.81
N GLN A 147 17.12 12.48 3.71
CA GLN A 147 16.66 11.59 4.78
C GLN A 147 15.30 11.00 4.41
N LEU A 148 15.03 9.78 4.88
CA LEU A 148 13.70 9.20 4.69
C LEU A 148 12.73 9.85 5.66
N ASP A 149 11.66 10.39 5.11
CA ASP A 149 10.50 10.89 5.80
C ASP A 149 9.36 9.87 5.76
N ILE A 150 8.35 10.06 6.60
CA ILE A 150 7.16 9.20 6.66
C ILE A 150 5.91 10.04 6.44
N ILE A 151 5.17 9.75 5.37
CA ILE A 151 3.78 10.20 5.21
C ILE A 151 2.84 9.21 5.88
N VAL A 152 1.87 9.71 6.63
CA VAL A 152 0.82 8.93 7.28
C VAL A 152 -0.57 9.47 6.92
N VAL A 153 -1.47 8.56 6.58
CA VAL A 153 -2.88 8.86 6.35
C VAL A 153 -3.75 8.28 7.45
N ASP A 154 -4.88 8.94 7.69
CA ASP A 154 -5.73 8.71 8.85
C ASP A 154 -7.19 8.50 8.46
N GLU A 155 -7.90 7.64 9.20
CA GLU A 155 -9.34 7.40 8.95
C GLU A 155 -10.23 8.55 9.46
N VAL A 156 -9.85 9.25 10.52
CA VAL A 156 -10.75 10.20 11.20
C VAL A 156 -10.34 11.65 10.97
N SER A 157 -9.06 11.91 10.79
CA SER A 157 -8.51 13.24 10.59
C SER A 157 -8.70 13.69 9.14
N ASN A 158 -9.03 14.97 8.95
CA ASN A 158 -9.03 15.60 7.62
C ASN A 158 -7.62 16.09 7.24
N ASN A 159 -6.58 15.37 7.63
CA ASN A 159 -5.20 15.75 7.37
C ASN A 159 -4.37 14.55 6.91
N VAL A 160 -3.35 14.84 6.10
CA VAL A 160 -2.20 13.95 5.91
C VAL A 160 -1.10 14.41 6.86
N GLY A 161 -0.50 13.47 7.58
CA GLY A 161 0.62 13.72 8.47
C GLY A 161 1.95 13.44 7.79
N ILE A 162 2.98 14.21 8.12
CA ILE A 162 4.36 13.97 7.70
C ILE A 162 5.28 14.06 8.91
N PHE A 163 6.07 13.00 9.11
CA PHE A 163 7.20 12.99 10.03
C PHE A 163 8.47 13.16 9.20
N PHE A 164 9.20 14.27 9.39
CA PHE A 164 10.47 14.47 8.72
C PHE A 164 11.58 13.73 9.47
N GLY A 165 12.41 13.00 8.73
CA GLY A 165 13.47 12.17 9.28
C GLY A 165 14.72 12.96 9.64
N TYR A 166 15.45 12.44 10.62
CA TYR A 166 16.81 12.86 10.95
C TYR A 166 17.79 11.73 10.66
N ASN A 167 19.05 12.07 10.38
CA ASN A 167 20.13 11.11 10.09
C ASN A 167 20.45 10.13 11.25
N ASP A 168 19.84 10.29 12.42
CA ASP A 168 20.01 9.38 13.57
C ASP A 168 18.83 8.40 13.72
N GLY A 169 17.92 8.34 12.74
CA GLY A 169 16.72 7.51 12.76
C GLY A 169 15.53 8.16 13.46
N THR A 170 15.72 9.28 14.15
CA THR A 170 14.61 9.97 14.82
C THR A 170 13.80 10.82 13.84
N PHE A 171 12.60 11.22 14.26
CA PHE A 171 11.70 12.02 13.43
C PHE A 171 11.23 13.28 14.17
N THR A 172 10.83 14.29 13.41
CA THR A 172 10.19 15.49 13.94
C THR A 172 8.85 15.19 14.62
N SER A 173 8.28 16.19 15.28
CA SER A 173 6.82 16.23 15.46
C SER A 173 6.12 16.24 14.10
N ILE A 174 4.90 15.71 14.06
CA ILE A 174 4.11 15.63 12.82
C ILE A 174 3.82 17.02 12.24
N SER A 175 4.04 17.17 10.94
CA SER A 175 3.55 18.28 10.11
C SER A 175 2.23 17.85 9.46
N LEU A 176 1.22 18.73 9.45
CA LEU A 176 -0.11 18.38 8.94
C LEU A 176 -0.45 19.15 7.66
N ILE A 177 -0.93 18.41 6.66
CA ILE A 177 -1.49 18.95 5.42
C ILE A 177 -3.00 18.78 5.47
N SER A 178 -3.73 19.89 5.55
CA SER A 178 -5.18 19.87 5.61
C SER A 178 -5.80 19.51 4.26
N LEU A 179 -6.77 18.60 4.32
CA LEU A 179 -7.57 18.14 3.19
C LEU A 179 -8.86 18.94 3.07
N SER A 180 -9.47 18.90 1.89
CA SER A 180 -10.87 19.30 1.73
C SER A 180 -11.80 18.52 2.69
N LYS A 181 -12.82 19.20 3.21
CA LYS A 181 -13.69 18.72 4.30
C LYS A 181 -14.40 17.40 3.94
N GLY A 182 -14.35 16.41 4.85
CA GLY A 182 -15.04 15.13 4.74
C GLY A 182 -14.12 13.97 4.32
N SER A 183 -12.80 14.15 4.47
CA SER A 183 -11.81 13.22 3.94
C SER A 183 -11.45 12.14 4.95
N VAL A 184 -11.89 10.91 4.71
CA VAL A 184 -11.40 9.70 5.38
C VAL A 184 -10.37 9.07 4.45
N THR A 185 -9.11 8.90 4.87
CA THR A 185 -8.05 8.41 3.97
C THR A 185 -7.61 7.00 4.34
N TYR A 186 -7.66 6.08 3.37
CA TYR A 186 -7.29 4.67 3.58
C TYR A 186 -5.98 4.28 2.90
N SER A 187 -5.60 5.00 1.85
CA SER A 187 -4.46 4.67 1.02
C SER A 187 -3.83 5.94 0.48
N VAL A 188 -2.51 5.93 0.45
CA VAL A 188 -1.67 6.93 -0.19
C VAL A 188 -0.73 6.22 -1.14
N ALA A 189 -0.42 6.86 -2.26
CA ALA A 189 0.63 6.42 -3.18
C ALA A 189 1.53 7.61 -3.49
N VAL A 190 2.82 7.34 -3.61
CA VAL A 190 3.89 8.34 -3.71
C VAL A 190 4.70 8.09 -4.98
N VAL A 191 4.91 9.15 -5.76
CA VAL A 191 5.80 9.15 -6.94
C VAL A 191 6.10 10.60 -7.30
N ASP A 192 7.17 10.87 -8.03
CA ASP A 192 7.30 12.14 -8.75
C ASP A 192 6.33 12.14 -9.95
N PHE A 193 5.13 12.70 -9.80
CA PHE A 193 4.11 12.69 -10.86
C PHE A 193 4.52 13.57 -12.03
N ASN A 194 5.33 14.58 -11.78
CA ASN A 194 5.54 15.69 -12.68
C ASN A 194 6.98 15.81 -13.20
N ASN A 195 7.83 14.84 -12.83
CA ASN A 195 9.25 14.72 -13.17
C ASN A 195 10.07 15.96 -12.76
N ASP A 196 9.77 16.53 -11.59
CA ASP A 196 10.51 17.66 -11.01
C ASP A 196 11.52 17.25 -9.92
N TYR A 197 11.74 15.94 -9.78
CA TYR A 197 12.60 15.28 -8.80
C TYR A 197 12.15 15.44 -7.34
N CYS A 198 10.91 15.90 -7.11
CA CYS A 198 10.30 15.92 -5.79
C CYS A 198 9.22 14.84 -5.72
N LEU A 199 9.16 14.11 -4.60
CA LEU A 199 8.09 13.13 -4.41
C LEU A 199 6.76 13.85 -4.20
N ASP A 200 5.81 13.53 -5.07
CA ASP A 200 4.42 13.93 -4.98
C ASP A 200 3.60 12.79 -4.33
N PHE A 201 2.35 13.05 -3.94
CA PHE A 201 1.47 11.99 -3.44
C PHE A 201 0.02 12.12 -3.88
N THR A 202 -0.67 10.99 -3.91
CA THR A 202 -2.10 10.89 -4.16
C THR A 202 -2.79 10.11 -3.04
N ILE A 203 -3.95 10.57 -2.61
CA ILE A 203 -4.76 9.93 -1.58
C ILE A 203 -6.11 9.47 -2.10
N ALA A 204 -6.50 8.25 -1.71
CA ALA A 204 -7.86 7.76 -1.83
C ALA A 204 -8.68 8.28 -0.65
N VAL A 205 -9.71 9.08 -0.94
CA VAL A 205 -10.60 9.67 0.06
C VAL A 205 -11.91 8.87 0.10
N TYR A 206 -12.45 8.61 1.29
CA TYR A 206 -13.71 7.93 1.51
C TYR A 206 -14.82 8.95 1.78
N GLY A 207 -16.04 8.66 1.32
CA GLY A 207 -17.21 9.50 1.53
C GLY A 207 -17.29 10.76 0.64
N ASP A 208 -16.18 11.17 0.06
CA ASP A 208 -16.13 12.20 -0.98
C ASP A 208 -16.16 11.58 -2.39
N ASN A 209 -16.41 12.40 -3.41
CA ASN A 209 -16.30 12.03 -4.82
C ASN A 209 -14.99 12.53 -5.45
N THR A 210 -13.93 12.71 -4.66
CA THR A 210 -12.65 13.26 -5.13
C THR A 210 -11.44 12.45 -4.71
N ILE A 211 -10.46 12.28 -5.59
CA ILE A 211 -9.08 11.87 -5.26
C ILE A 211 -8.27 13.15 -5.08
N GLY A 212 -7.47 13.23 -4.01
CA GLY A 212 -6.53 14.33 -3.80
C GLY A 212 -5.17 14.02 -4.40
N VAL A 213 -4.65 14.93 -5.24
CA VAL A 213 -3.28 14.90 -5.75
C VAL A 213 -2.54 16.11 -5.19
N PHE A 214 -1.36 15.86 -4.61
CA PHE A 214 -0.52 16.86 -3.95
C PHE A 214 0.84 16.86 -4.60
N LEU A 215 1.22 18.01 -5.16
CA LEU A 215 2.51 18.16 -5.81
C LEU A 215 3.48 18.89 -4.88
N ALA A 216 4.67 18.35 -4.70
CA ALA A 216 5.76 19.02 -4.02
C ALA A 216 6.25 20.22 -4.85
N ASN A 217 6.84 21.21 -4.17
CA ASN A 217 7.37 22.42 -4.81
C ASN A 217 8.80 22.67 -4.31
N GLY A 218 9.68 21.67 -4.45
CA GLY A 218 11.01 21.70 -3.85
C GLY A 218 10.96 21.57 -2.33
N SER A 219 11.71 22.41 -1.61
CA SER A 219 11.90 22.30 -0.14
C SER A 219 10.70 22.71 0.71
N MET A 220 9.62 23.24 0.11
CA MET A 220 8.37 23.50 0.83
C MET A 220 7.41 22.32 0.64
N PRO A 221 6.91 21.70 1.72
CA PRO A 221 6.17 20.46 1.60
C PRO A 221 4.79 20.78 1.04
N PHE A 222 4.61 20.43 -0.23
CA PHE A 222 3.37 20.37 -1.01
C PHE A 222 2.64 21.71 -1.28
N GLY A 223 2.25 21.89 -2.55
CA GLY A 223 1.35 22.94 -3.00
C GLY A 223 -0.13 22.65 -2.72
N GLY A 224 -1.01 23.38 -3.38
CA GLY A 224 -2.46 23.18 -3.25
C GLY A 224 -2.93 21.82 -3.77
N GLN A 225 -3.95 21.26 -3.09
CA GLN A 225 -4.61 20.02 -3.48
C GLN A 225 -5.30 20.16 -4.85
N THR A 226 -4.96 19.29 -5.79
CA THR A 226 -5.74 19.08 -7.02
C THR A 226 -6.76 17.96 -6.79
N LEU A 227 -8.01 18.18 -7.19
CA LEU A 227 -9.09 17.21 -6.99
C LEU A 227 -9.45 16.53 -8.32
N LEU A 228 -9.39 15.20 -8.36
CA LEU A 228 -9.89 14.39 -9.47
C LEU A 228 -11.24 13.81 -9.10
N PHE A 229 -12.26 14.06 -9.91
CA PHE A 229 -13.63 13.65 -9.60
C PHE A 229 -13.91 12.21 -10.01
N VAL A 230 -14.56 11.47 -9.10
CA VAL A 230 -15.05 10.09 -9.27
C VAL A 230 -16.58 10.06 -9.14
N ASP A 231 -17.19 8.90 -9.39
CA ASP A 231 -18.62 8.69 -9.16
C ASP A 231 -18.98 8.83 -7.67
N LYS A 232 -20.18 9.38 -7.39
CA LYS A 232 -20.63 9.63 -6.01
C LYS A 232 -20.91 8.33 -5.26
N GLY A 233 -20.51 8.31 -3.98
CA GLY A 233 -20.88 7.23 -3.05
C GLY A 233 -19.99 5.99 -3.11
N SER A 234 -18.77 6.11 -3.65
CA SER A 234 -17.79 5.03 -3.65
C SER A 234 -16.87 5.08 -2.42
N HIS A 235 -16.84 4.00 -1.65
CA HIS A 235 -15.74 3.71 -0.72
C HIS A 235 -14.50 3.34 -1.52
N ARG A 236 -13.41 4.08 -1.32
CA ARG A 236 -12.15 3.85 -2.00
C ARG A 236 -11.15 3.37 -0.98
N SER A 237 -10.61 2.19 -1.23
CA SER A 237 -9.82 1.47 -0.24
C SER A 237 -8.34 1.40 -0.61
N SER A 238 -7.99 1.62 -1.89
CA SER A 238 -6.61 1.56 -2.38
C SER A 238 -6.39 2.44 -3.60
N VAL A 239 -5.19 2.99 -3.71
CA VAL A 239 -4.67 3.71 -4.87
C VAL A 239 -3.31 3.14 -5.27
N ALA A 240 -3.06 3.00 -6.58
CA ALA A 240 -1.73 2.74 -7.12
C ALA A 240 -1.44 3.67 -8.30
N ILE A 241 -0.15 3.86 -8.54
CA ILE A 241 0.37 4.73 -9.59
C ILE A 241 1.30 3.91 -10.48
N SER A 242 1.10 3.97 -11.79
CA SER A 242 1.98 3.33 -12.76
C SER A 242 1.79 3.90 -14.16
N HIS A 243 2.59 3.46 -15.11
CA HIS A 243 2.44 3.77 -16.53
C HIS A 243 1.39 2.86 -17.17
N PHE A 244 0.14 3.32 -17.20
CA PHE A 244 -0.99 2.62 -17.84
C PHE A 244 -1.26 3.07 -19.29
N SER A 245 -0.31 3.79 -19.88
CA SER A 245 -0.34 4.33 -21.24
C SER A 245 1.03 4.11 -21.90
N ASN A 246 1.09 4.29 -23.23
CA ASN A 246 2.37 4.27 -23.98
C ASN A 246 3.00 5.67 -24.00
N ASP A 247 2.56 6.55 -23.11
CA ASP A 247 3.19 7.83 -22.85
C ASP A 247 4.03 7.73 -21.56
N ASN A 248 4.84 8.75 -21.31
CA ASN A 248 5.71 8.79 -20.12
C ASN A 248 4.98 9.40 -18.91
N TYR A 249 3.64 9.44 -18.90
CA TYR A 249 2.89 10.03 -17.80
C TYR A 249 2.39 8.95 -16.86
N PHE A 250 2.49 9.23 -15.56
CA PHE A 250 1.89 8.39 -14.55
C PHE A 250 0.36 8.47 -14.61
N ALA A 251 -0.27 7.33 -14.43
CA ALA A 251 -1.71 7.19 -14.33
C ALA A 251 -2.07 6.65 -12.95
N ILE A 252 -3.27 7.00 -12.47
CA ILE A 252 -3.76 6.64 -11.14
C ILE A 252 -4.83 5.57 -11.30
N ALA A 253 -4.67 4.45 -10.62
CA ALA A 253 -5.70 3.42 -10.48
C ALA A 253 -6.24 3.39 -9.05
N ILE A 254 -7.55 3.23 -8.90
CA ILE A 254 -8.22 3.16 -7.60
C ILE A 254 -9.22 2.02 -7.53
N THR A 255 -9.42 1.44 -6.35
CA THR A 255 -10.56 0.55 -6.08
C THR A 255 -11.80 1.37 -5.71
N ASN A 256 -12.97 0.99 -6.24
CA ASN A 256 -14.27 1.52 -5.82
C ASN A 256 -15.12 0.38 -5.25
N SER A 257 -15.05 0.20 -3.93
CA SER A 257 -15.56 -0.96 -3.21
C SER A 257 -17.07 -1.13 -3.38
N ASP A 258 -17.87 -0.05 -3.28
CA ASP A 258 -19.33 -0.14 -3.41
C ASP A 258 -19.81 -0.30 -4.86
N MET A 259 -19.00 0.18 -5.80
CA MET A 259 -19.33 0.13 -7.23
C MET A 259 -18.84 -1.16 -7.90
N ASN A 260 -18.12 -2.01 -7.18
CA ASN A 260 -17.54 -3.26 -7.69
C ASN A 260 -16.75 -3.05 -9.00
N ASN A 261 -15.92 -2.02 -9.01
CA ASN A 261 -15.06 -1.70 -10.13
C ASN A 261 -13.73 -1.08 -9.66
N ILE A 262 -12.77 -1.01 -10.56
CA ILE A 262 -11.65 -0.07 -10.45
C ILE A 262 -11.91 1.15 -11.32
N GLY A 263 -11.32 2.28 -10.94
CA GLY A 263 -11.26 3.49 -11.73
C GLY A 263 -9.82 3.80 -12.15
N ARG A 264 -9.64 4.39 -13.33
CA ARG A 264 -8.34 4.83 -13.84
C ARG A 264 -8.41 6.25 -14.37
N PHE A 265 -7.43 7.06 -13.98
CA PHE A 265 -7.14 8.38 -14.53
C PHE A 265 -5.82 8.31 -15.30
N LEU A 266 -5.83 8.63 -16.60
CA LEU A 266 -4.59 8.76 -17.38
C LEU A 266 -3.98 10.13 -17.11
N GLY A 267 -2.69 10.15 -16.80
CA GLY A 267 -1.93 11.40 -16.73
C GLY A 267 -1.72 12.00 -18.12
N GLY A 268 -1.39 13.28 -18.15
CA GLY A 268 -1.12 14.00 -19.38
C GLY A 268 -0.21 15.20 -19.16
N ARG A 269 0.12 15.89 -20.26
CA ARG A 269 0.91 17.12 -20.22
C ARG A 269 0.30 18.15 -19.28
N ASN A 270 1.17 18.90 -18.61
CA ASN A 270 0.81 19.99 -17.70
C ASN A 270 -0.10 19.58 -16.53
N ARG A 271 0.08 18.37 -15.99
CA ARG A 271 -0.63 17.91 -14.78
C ARG A 271 -2.15 17.77 -14.99
N ILE A 272 -2.58 17.58 -16.24
CA ILE A 272 -3.99 17.35 -16.58
C ILE A 272 -4.22 15.84 -16.62
N PHE A 273 -5.09 15.36 -15.74
CA PHE A 273 -5.58 13.99 -15.77
C PHE A 273 -6.83 13.87 -16.65
N SER A 274 -6.99 12.72 -17.30
CA SER A 274 -8.22 12.39 -18.04
C SER A 274 -9.41 12.28 -17.10
N ASN A 275 -10.62 12.21 -17.66
CA ASN A 275 -11.76 11.68 -16.91
C ASN A 275 -11.51 10.21 -16.53
N ILE A 276 -12.18 9.77 -15.46
CA ILE A 276 -12.11 8.39 -14.99
C ILE A 276 -12.64 7.41 -16.05
N THR A 277 -11.91 6.31 -16.25
CA THR A 277 -12.41 5.12 -16.96
C THR A 277 -12.57 3.99 -15.96
N THR A 278 -13.68 3.25 -15.98
CA THR A 278 -13.95 2.20 -15.01
C THR A 278 -13.95 0.80 -15.61
N PHE A 279 -13.53 -0.19 -14.82
CA PHE A 279 -13.49 -1.60 -15.21
C PHE A 279 -14.08 -2.46 -14.09
N SER A 280 -15.08 -3.29 -14.41
CA SER A 280 -15.76 -4.12 -13.42
C SER A 280 -14.81 -5.13 -12.78
N THR A 281 -14.96 -5.35 -11.48
CA THR A 281 -14.26 -6.38 -10.72
C THR A 281 -15.13 -7.60 -10.40
N GLY A 282 -16.32 -7.69 -11.02
CA GLY A 282 -17.32 -8.73 -10.79
C GLY A 282 -18.47 -8.27 -9.89
N ASN A 283 -19.61 -8.95 -9.96
CA ASN A 283 -20.78 -8.59 -9.15
C ASN A 283 -20.54 -8.85 -7.66
N ASN A 284 -20.91 -7.89 -6.80
CA ASN A 284 -20.76 -7.98 -5.34
C ASN A 284 -19.32 -8.33 -4.92
N SER A 285 -18.32 -7.84 -5.64
CA SER A 285 -16.92 -8.21 -5.40
C SER A 285 -16.28 -7.42 -4.27
N HIS A 286 -16.70 -6.17 -4.04
CA HIS A 286 -16.16 -5.26 -3.03
C HIS A 286 -14.62 -5.19 -3.04
N PRO A 287 -14.02 -4.59 -4.09
CA PRO A 287 -12.58 -4.55 -4.26
C PRO A 287 -11.90 -3.70 -3.17
N LEU A 288 -10.91 -4.24 -2.45
CA LEU A 288 -10.26 -3.51 -1.34
C LEU A 288 -8.87 -3.00 -1.69
N SER A 289 -8.03 -3.82 -2.31
CA SER A 289 -6.65 -3.46 -2.62
C SER A 289 -6.31 -3.82 -4.05
N LEU A 290 -5.42 -3.03 -4.66
CA LEU A 290 -4.88 -3.30 -5.98
C LEU A 290 -3.35 -3.17 -5.96
N ALA A 291 -2.70 -3.91 -6.86
CA ALA A 291 -1.28 -3.82 -7.13
C ALA A 291 -1.05 -3.89 -8.65
N VAL A 292 0.14 -3.48 -9.07
CA VAL A 292 0.47 -3.25 -10.48
C VAL A 292 1.80 -3.93 -10.80
N SER A 293 1.84 -4.68 -11.88
CA SER A 293 3.02 -5.38 -12.38
C SER A 293 2.76 -5.80 -13.81
N ASP A 294 3.78 -6.21 -14.54
CA ASP A 294 3.58 -7.01 -15.77
C ASP A 294 3.30 -8.47 -15.36
N PHE A 295 2.10 -8.97 -15.61
CA PHE A 295 1.70 -10.34 -15.23
C PHE A 295 1.73 -11.34 -16.39
N ASN A 296 1.85 -10.86 -17.63
CA ASN A 296 1.88 -11.69 -18.84
C ASN A 296 3.20 -11.58 -19.63
N ASN A 297 4.17 -10.81 -19.13
CA ASN A 297 5.46 -10.52 -19.74
C ASN A 297 5.35 -9.81 -21.11
N ASP A 298 4.32 -8.98 -21.30
CA ASP A 298 4.15 -8.20 -22.53
C ASP A 298 4.75 -6.78 -22.46
N SER A 299 5.44 -6.48 -21.36
CA SER A 299 6.02 -5.17 -21.02
C SER A 299 5.00 -4.06 -20.79
N LEU A 300 3.71 -4.38 -20.65
CA LEU A 300 2.67 -3.45 -20.23
C LEU A 300 2.31 -3.70 -18.76
N THR A 301 2.17 -2.63 -18.00
CA THR A 301 1.69 -2.74 -16.62
C THR A 301 0.22 -3.16 -16.59
N ASP A 302 -0.03 -4.28 -15.92
CA ASP A 302 -1.32 -4.85 -15.61
C ASP A 302 -1.79 -4.47 -14.19
N ILE A 303 -3.01 -4.89 -13.82
CA ILE A 303 -3.57 -4.64 -12.49
C ILE A 303 -4.08 -5.95 -11.88
N VAL A 304 -3.71 -6.22 -10.64
CA VAL A 304 -4.33 -7.27 -9.81
C VAL A 304 -5.16 -6.62 -8.71
N VAL A 305 -6.33 -7.19 -8.40
CA VAL A 305 -7.26 -6.63 -7.42
C VAL A 305 -7.74 -7.72 -6.46
N THR A 306 -7.77 -7.43 -5.16
CA THR A 306 -8.43 -8.27 -4.14
C THR A 306 -9.91 -7.92 -4.03
N ASN A 307 -10.76 -8.94 -4.05
CA ASN A 307 -12.19 -8.80 -3.88
C ASN A 307 -12.63 -9.47 -2.58
N TYR A 308 -13.03 -8.65 -1.61
CA TYR A 308 -13.32 -9.11 -0.25
C TYR A 308 -14.54 -10.02 -0.18
N ASN A 309 -15.63 -9.65 -0.86
CA ASN A 309 -16.90 -10.39 -0.75
C ASN A 309 -16.91 -11.69 -1.56
N THR A 310 -16.19 -11.73 -2.68
CA THR A 310 -16.11 -12.91 -3.55
C THR A 310 -14.92 -13.82 -3.27
N ASN A 311 -14.12 -13.51 -2.24
CA ASN A 311 -13.01 -14.36 -1.76
C ASN A 311 -12.04 -14.78 -2.89
N ASN A 312 -11.65 -13.81 -3.71
CA ASN A 312 -10.78 -14.04 -4.86
C ASN A 312 -9.91 -12.81 -5.15
N ILE A 313 -8.90 -13.04 -5.98
CA ILE A 313 -8.26 -11.99 -6.74
C ILE A 313 -8.69 -12.07 -8.20
N ILE A 314 -8.56 -10.95 -8.91
CA ILE A 314 -8.68 -10.89 -10.36
C ILE A 314 -7.45 -10.20 -10.96
N ILE A 315 -7.07 -10.61 -12.17
CA ILE A 315 -6.06 -9.91 -12.97
C ILE A 315 -6.75 -9.25 -14.16
N LEU A 316 -6.51 -7.96 -14.32
CA LEU A 316 -6.90 -7.16 -15.48
C LEU A 316 -5.64 -6.94 -16.32
N ILE A 317 -5.61 -7.55 -17.51
CA ILE A 317 -4.50 -7.40 -18.46
C ILE A 317 -4.73 -6.17 -19.31
N ARG A 318 -3.66 -5.39 -19.49
CA ARG A 318 -3.61 -4.22 -20.33
C ARG A 318 -3.33 -4.62 -21.78
N TYR A 319 -4.04 -4.00 -22.72
CA TYR A 319 -3.69 -4.10 -24.14
C TYR A 319 -3.02 -2.83 -24.64
N GLY A 320 -2.32 -2.92 -25.78
CA GLY A 320 -1.61 -1.80 -26.39
C GLY A 320 -2.48 -0.58 -26.74
N ASN A 321 -3.81 -0.73 -26.82
CA ASN A 321 -4.76 0.38 -26.97
C ASN A 321 -5.11 1.08 -25.64
N GLY A 322 -4.51 0.67 -24.52
CA GLY A 322 -4.79 1.18 -23.18
C GLY A 322 -6.08 0.65 -22.56
N SER A 323 -6.78 -0.32 -23.16
CA SER A 323 -7.92 -0.98 -22.53
C SER A 323 -7.47 -2.09 -21.58
N PHE A 324 -8.34 -2.46 -20.64
CA PHE A 324 -8.14 -3.61 -19.77
C PHE A 324 -9.22 -4.67 -20.03
N SER A 325 -8.84 -5.94 -19.95
CA SER A 325 -9.80 -7.04 -19.83
C SER A 325 -9.44 -7.95 -18.67
N MET A 326 -10.44 -8.52 -18.01
CA MET A 326 -10.20 -9.57 -17.03
C MET A 326 -9.62 -10.79 -17.73
N LEU A 327 -8.40 -11.16 -17.36
CA LEU A 327 -7.76 -12.39 -17.82
C LEU A 327 -8.29 -13.58 -17.04
N LYS A 328 -8.20 -13.51 -15.71
CA LYS A 328 -8.52 -14.64 -14.84
C LYS A 328 -8.84 -14.20 -13.43
N SER A 329 -9.61 -15.05 -12.75
CA SER A 329 -9.87 -14.96 -11.32
C SER A 329 -9.31 -16.18 -10.60
N TYR A 330 -8.75 -15.95 -9.42
CA TYR A 330 -8.18 -16.99 -8.57
C TYR A 330 -8.81 -16.91 -7.18
N SER A 331 -9.39 -18.02 -6.72
CA SER A 331 -9.95 -18.08 -5.37
C SER A 331 -8.85 -17.99 -4.33
N THR A 332 -9.10 -17.24 -3.27
CA THR A 332 -8.26 -17.20 -2.06
C THR A 332 -8.83 -18.11 -0.97
N GLY A 333 -9.72 -19.05 -1.31
CA GLY A 333 -10.37 -19.96 -0.36
C GLY A 333 -11.61 -19.37 0.32
N ASP A 334 -12.43 -20.23 0.91
CA ASP A 334 -13.72 -19.84 1.48
C ASP A 334 -13.57 -18.93 2.71
N ASN A 335 -14.37 -17.86 2.77
CA ASN A 335 -14.36 -16.85 3.84
C ASN A 335 -12.98 -16.19 4.05
N SER A 336 -12.12 -16.20 3.03
CA SER A 336 -10.76 -15.66 3.10
C SER A 336 -10.71 -14.13 3.17
N GLN A 337 -11.67 -13.44 2.56
CA GLN A 337 -11.84 -12.00 2.68
C GLN A 337 -10.53 -11.21 2.44
N PRO A 338 -9.87 -11.37 1.28
CA PRO A 338 -8.55 -10.79 1.04
C PRO A 338 -8.60 -9.25 1.12
N LYS A 339 -7.74 -8.66 1.94
CA LYS A 339 -7.76 -7.21 2.26
C LYS A 339 -6.68 -6.40 1.58
N SER A 340 -5.50 -6.99 1.42
CA SER A 340 -4.30 -6.31 0.92
C SER A 340 -3.57 -7.23 -0.05
N ILE A 341 -2.90 -6.64 -1.04
CA ILE A 341 -2.10 -7.35 -2.03
C ILE A 341 -0.84 -6.57 -2.35
N VAL A 342 0.23 -7.31 -2.60
CA VAL A 342 1.52 -6.80 -3.05
C VAL A 342 2.10 -7.79 -4.06
N THR A 343 2.98 -7.31 -4.93
CA THR A 343 3.56 -8.06 -6.04
C THR A 343 5.07 -7.84 -6.03
N GLY A 344 5.85 -8.89 -6.29
CA GLY A 344 7.30 -8.83 -6.39
C GLY A 344 7.85 -10.13 -6.98
N ASP A 345 9.14 -10.11 -7.32
CA ASP A 345 9.86 -11.29 -7.80
C ASP A 345 10.52 -12.02 -6.63
N PHE A 346 10.10 -13.25 -6.36
CA PHE A 346 10.54 -14.06 -5.22
C PHE A 346 11.52 -15.18 -5.63
N ASN A 347 12.09 -15.13 -6.84
CA ASN A 347 12.96 -16.18 -7.40
C ASN A 347 14.42 -15.75 -7.56
#